data_AF-A0A7Y4TNU9-F1
#
_entry.id   AF-A0A7Y4TNU9-F1
#
_cell.length_a   1.000
_cell.length_b   1.000
_cell.length_c   1.000
_cell.angle_alpha   90.00
_cell.angle_beta   90.00
_cell.angle_gamma   90.00
#
_symmetry.space_group_name_H-M   'P 1'
#
loop_
_entity.id
_entity.type
_entity.pdbx_description
1 polymer ?
#
loop_
_entity_poly.entity_id
_entity_poly.type
_entity_poly.pdbx_seq_one_letter_code
_entity_poly.pdbx_strand_id
1 'polypeptide(L)'
;MQKPAREQGLNEETAEQAESLPIVTEDFPQRRKDAKPEVKKFTCNFLHLCTGYYDYEAGYTPEWPGFDQFGGTIVHPQKWPENLDYAGKKVLVIGSGATAVTLVPAMAETAEHVTMLQRSPTYVVSMPSKDRIANLLRKLLPAKAAYAITRWKNMLRQTFFYELSRKRPSVM
;
A
#
# COMPACT_ATOMS: atom_id res chain seq x y z
N MET A 1 12.90 -3.88 -7.77
CA MET A 1 13.19 -2.68 -6.93
C MET A 1 14.08 -3.00 -5.71
N GLN A 2 15.04 -3.94 -5.79
CA GLN A 2 15.89 -4.34 -4.64
C GLN A 2 17.24 -3.57 -4.52
N LYS A 3 17.55 -2.65 -5.45
CA LYS A 3 18.85 -1.95 -5.46
C LYS A 3 19.18 -1.04 -4.26
N PRO A 4 18.24 -0.33 -3.60
CA PRO A 4 18.65 0.74 -2.67
C PRO A 4 19.22 0.24 -1.33
N ALA A 5 18.94 -1.00 -0.90
CA ALA A 5 19.48 -1.53 0.35
C ALA A 5 20.99 -1.84 0.25
N ARG A 6 21.42 -2.48 -0.85
CA ARG A 6 22.83 -2.86 -1.06
C ARG A 6 23.77 -1.67 -1.21
N GLU A 7 23.32 -0.56 -1.80
CA GLU A 7 24.14 0.63 -2.02
C GLU A 7 24.41 1.45 -0.74
N GLN A 8 23.62 1.24 0.32
CA GLN A 8 23.81 1.88 1.63
C GLN A 8 24.62 1.03 2.62
N GLY A 9 25.19 -0.09 2.17
CA GLY A 9 25.88 -1.02 3.06
C GLY A 9 24.92 -1.69 4.06
N LEU A 10 23.62 -1.74 3.74
CA LEU A 10 22.64 -2.54 4.47
C LEU A 10 22.72 -3.96 3.89
N ASN A 11 23.47 -4.83 4.56
CA ASN A 11 23.59 -6.24 4.25
C ASN A 11 22.23 -6.92 4.48
N GLU A 12 22.04 -8.16 4.02
CA GLU A 12 20.87 -8.96 4.42
C GLU A 12 20.75 -9.05 5.97
N GLU A 13 21.89 -9.03 6.70
CA GLU A 13 21.93 -8.87 8.16
C GLU A 13 21.24 -7.60 8.68
N THR A 14 21.34 -6.46 7.98
CA THR A 14 20.74 -5.19 8.44
C THR A 14 19.25 -5.11 8.14
N ALA A 15 18.77 -5.85 7.14
CA ALA A 15 17.35 -6.06 6.90
C ALA A 15 16.75 -7.06 7.91
N GLU A 16 17.47 -8.14 8.24
CA GLU A 16 17.12 -9.07 9.32
C GLU A 16 17.10 -8.36 10.69
N GLN A 17 18.05 -7.46 10.96
CA GLN A 17 18.08 -6.65 12.19
C GLN A 17 16.90 -5.68 12.33
N ALA A 18 16.22 -5.33 11.24
CA ALA A 18 15.04 -4.46 11.24
C ALA A 18 13.72 -5.23 11.38
N GLU A 19 13.68 -6.49 10.95
CA GLU A 19 12.61 -7.45 11.29
C GLU A 19 12.72 -7.94 12.76
N SER A 20 13.89 -7.79 13.38
CA SER A 20 14.21 -8.31 14.72
C SER A 20 14.07 -7.31 15.88
N LEU A 21 13.13 -6.35 15.84
CA LEU A 21 12.73 -5.63 17.05
C LEU A 21 11.35 -6.05 17.58
N PRO A 22 11.19 -7.26 18.15
CA PRO A 22 10.69 -7.33 19.51
C PRO A 22 11.82 -6.82 20.39
N ILE A 23 11.56 -5.74 21.11
CA ILE A 23 12.26 -5.36 22.34
C ILE A 23 13.51 -6.24 22.65
N VAL A 24 14.69 -5.81 22.20
CA VAL A 24 16.02 -6.48 22.34
C VAL A 24 15.95 -7.94 22.73
N THR A 25 15.77 -8.83 21.76
CA THR A 25 15.82 -10.27 22.01
C THR A 25 17.26 -10.75 21.95
N GLU A 26 17.97 -10.76 23.08
CA GLU A 26 19.13 -11.67 23.24
C GLU A 26 18.66 -13.09 22.91
N ASP A 27 19.23 -13.71 21.87
CA ASP A 27 19.06 -15.10 21.43
C ASP A 27 17.74 -15.75 21.90
N PHE A 28 16.61 -15.41 21.25
CA PHE A 28 15.36 -16.10 21.54
C PHE A 28 15.32 -17.43 20.80
N PRO A 29 15.33 -18.58 21.50
CA PRO A 29 15.10 -19.87 20.85
C PRO A 29 13.72 -19.84 20.22
N GLN A 30 13.61 -20.35 18.98
CA GLN A 30 12.32 -20.52 18.30
C GLN A 30 11.29 -21.08 19.28
N ARG A 31 10.13 -20.40 19.35
CA ARG A 31 9.04 -20.74 20.27
C ARG A 31 8.63 -22.20 20.07
N ARG A 32 9.04 -23.08 20.98
CA ARG A 32 8.45 -24.42 21.10
C ARG A 32 6.96 -24.24 21.34
N LYS A 33 6.12 -24.93 20.55
CA LYS A 33 4.65 -24.84 20.61
C LYS A 33 4.07 -25.14 21.99
N ASP A 34 4.87 -25.72 22.89
CA ASP A 34 4.45 -26.24 24.19
C ASP A 34 4.94 -25.39 25.38
N ALA A 35 5.64 -24.27 25.13
CA ALA A 35 6.20 -23.43 26.19
C ALA A 35 5.20 -22.38 26.69
N LYS A 36 5.02 -22.30 28.02
CA LYS A 36 4.21 -21.26 28.68
C LYS A 36 4.77 -19.87 28.33
N PRO A 37 3.93 -18.88 28.00
CA PRO A 37 4.39 -17.54 27.67
C PRO A 37 5.06 -16.90 28.90
N GLU A 38 6.35 -16.64 28.80
CA GLU A 38 7.13 -15.91 29.81
C GLU A 38 7.15 -14.42 29.45
N VAL A 39 6.71 -13.57 30.37
CA VAL A 39 6.73 -12.12 30.18
C VAL A 39 8.13 -11.61 30.48
N LYS A 40 8.82 -11.09 29.46
CA LYS A 40 10.12 -10.43 29.60
C LYS A 40 9.98 -8.91 29.52
N LYS A 41 10.71 -8.20 30.37
CA LYS A 41 10.72 -6.73 30.44
C LYS A 41 12.05 -6.21 29.90
N PHE A 42 12.00 -5.17 29.10
CA PHE A 42 13.19 -4.47 28.63
C PHE A 42 13.00 -2.96 28.71
N THR A 43 14.11 -2.24 28.59
CA THR A 43 14.16 -0.79 28.60
C THR A 43 15.04 -0.30 27.45
N CYS A 44 14.62 0.76 26.77
CA CYS A 44 15.39 1.42 25.72
C CYS A 44 15.12 2.92 25.75
N ASN A 45 16.03 3.70 25.18
CA ASN A 45 15.83 5.16 25.03
C ASN A 45 14.88 5.46 23.86
N PHE A 46 14.90 4.61 22.83
CA PHE A 46 14.07 4.73 21.63
C PHE A 46 13.64 3.34 21.16
N LEU A 47 12.38 3.22 20.76
CA LEU A 47 11.78 2.01 20.20
C LEU A 47 11.24 2.33 18.81
N HIS A 48 11.76 1.66 17.78
CA HIS A 48 11.25 1.75 16.42
C HIS A 48 10.49 0.46 16.09
N LEU A 49 9.21 0.60 15.74
CA LEU A 49 8.35 -0.52 15.38
C LEU A 49 8.12 -0.49 13.86
N CYS A 50 8.76 -1.42 13.15
CA CYS A 50 8.68 -1.60 11.71
C CYS A 50 7.73 -2.75 11.33
N THR A 51 6.71 -3.00 12.13
CA THR A 51 5.88 -4.23 12.09
C THR A 51 5.00 -4.36 10.84
N GLY A 52 4.90 -3.32 10.02
CA GLY A 52 3.89 -3.23 8.97
C GLY A 52 2.49 -3.06 9.55
N TYR A 53 1.54 -2.62 8.71
CA TYR A 53 0.13 -2.48 9.11
C TYR A 53 -0.78 -3.52 8.46
N TYR A 54 -0.28 -4.23 7.45
CA TYR A 54 -1.05 -5.23 6.71
C TYR A 54 -0.98 -6.58 7.41
N ASP A 55 -2.09 -7.30 7.38
CA ASP A 55 -2.10 -8.73 7.59
C ASP A 55 -1.56 -9.40 6.32
N TYR A 56 -0.40 -10.05 6.44
CA TYR A 56 0.24 -10.79 5.35
C TYR A 56 -0.21 -12.25 5.29
N GLU A 57 -0.79 -12.78 6.37
CA GLU A 57 -1.29 -14.15 6.44
C GLU A 57 -2.61 -14.27 5.66
N ALA A 58 -3.52 -13.32 5.85
CA ALA A 58 -4.81 -13.32 5.18
C ALA A 58 -5.31 -11.91 4.83
N GLY A 59 -5.66 -11.74 3.56
CA GLY A 59 -6.40 -10.57 3.10
C GLY A 59 -7.87 -10.65 3.43
N TYR A 60 -8.50 -9.49 3.61
CA TYR A 60 -9.94 -9.42 3.80
C TYR A 60 -10.68 -9.90 2.53
N THR A 61 -11.32 -11.06 2.63
CA THR A 61 -12.17 -11.63 1.59
C THR A 61 -13.61 -11.62 2.11
N PRO A 62 -14.53 -10.85 1.51
CA PRO A 62 -15.90 -10.81 1.98
C PRO A 62 -16.59 -12.15 1.72
N GLU A 63 -17.44 -12.58 2.65
CA GLU A 63 -18.33 -13.72 2.42
C GLU A 63 -19.65 -13.23 1.82
N TRP A 64 -20.14 -13.93 0.79
CA TRP A 64 -21.48 -13.71 0.25
C TRP A 64 -22.13 -15.04 -0.13
N PRO A 65 -23.47 -15.13 -0.12
CA PRO A 65 -24.16 -16.36 -0.51
C PRO A 65 -23.77 -16.82 -1.92
N GLY A 66 -23.43 -18.10 -2.06
CA GLY A 66 -23.07 -18.72 -3.34
C GLY A 66 -21.64 -18.44 -3.81
N PHE A 67 -20.74 -17.97 -2.94
CA PHE A 67 -19.32 -17.76 -3.26
C PHE A 67 -18.66 -19.04 -3.82
N ASP A 68 -18.98 -20.19 -3.22
CA ASP A 68 -18.50 -21.52 -3.56
C ASP A 68 -19.12 -22.10 -4.85
N GLN A 69 -20.21 -21.52 -5.32
CA GLN A 69 -20.93 -21.95 -6.54
C GLN A 69 -20.33 -21.33 -7.81
N PHE A 70 -19.44 -20.35 -7.68
CA PHE A 70 -18.80 -19.73 -8.82
C PHE A 70 -17.80 -20.71 -9.46
N GLY A 71 -18.13 -21.20 -10.66
CA GLY A 71 -17.29 -22.16 -11.40
C GLY A 71 -16.03 -21.57 -12.04
N GLY A 72 -15.75 -20.28 -11.83
CA GLY A 72 -14.54 -19.62 -12.33
C GLY A 72 -13.44 -19.52 -11.28
N THR A 73 -12.29 -18.96 -11.67
CA THR A 73 -11.17 -18.75 -10.76
C THR A 73 -11.40 -17.52 -9.89
N ILE A 74 -11.30 -17.69 -8.57
CA ILE A 74 -11.32 -16.59 -7.60
C ILE A 74 -9.89 -16.34 -7.13
N VAL A 75 -9.44 -15.08 -7.21
CA VAL A 75 -8.08 -14.68 -6.83
C VAL A 75 -8.14 -13.48 -5.90
N HIS A 76 -7.46 -13.59 -4.75
CA HIS A 76 -7.22 -12.47 -3.87
C HIS A 76 -5.88 -11.80 -4.25
N PRO A 77 -5.81 -10.47 -4.48
CA PRO A 77 -4.59 -9.80 -4.95
C PRO A 77 -3.36 -9.96 -4.05
N GLN A 78 -3.51 -10.14 -2.74
CA GLN A 78 -2.38 -10.44 -1.83
C GLN A 78 -1.78 -11.84 -2.04
N LYS A 79 -2.52 -12.77 -2.65
CA LYS A 79 -2.08 -14.15 -2.93
C LYS A 79 -2.21 -14.41 -4.44
N TRP A 80 -1.53 -13.60 -5.23
CA TRP A 80 -1.58 -13.68 -6.69
C TRP A 80 -0.88 -14.96 -7.19
N PRO A 81 -1.55 -15.87 -7.92
CA PRO A 81 -0.93 -17.07 -8.46
C PRO A 81 0.07 -16.72 -9.56
N GLU A 82 1.27 -17.30 -9.52
CA GLU A 82 2.33 -17.05 -10.50
C GLU A 82 1.92 -17.44 -11.93
N ASN A 83 1.06 -18.45 -12.05
CA ASN A 83 0.60 -19.02 -13.32
C ASN A 83 -0.83 -18.58 -13.70
N LEU A 84 -1.34 -17.49 -13.12
CA LEU A 84 -2.66 -16.98 -13.48
C LEU A 84 -2.64 -16.38 -14.90
N ASP A 85 -3.22 -17.10 -15.86
CA ASP A 85 -3.50 -16.57 -17.19
C ASP A 85 -4.93 -16.03 -17.27
N TYR A 86 -5.06 -14.73 -17.54
CA TYR A 86 -6.32 -14.02 -17.72
C TYR A 86 -6.53 -13.50 -19.15
N ALA A 87 -5.62 -13.81 -20.09
CA ALA A 87 -5.74 -13.37 -21.47
C ALA A 87 -7.01 -13.91 -22.12
N GLY A 88 -7.74 -13.05 -22.85
CA GLY A 88 -8.99 -13.42 -23.50
C GLY A 88 -10.12 -13.83 -22.55
N LYS A 89 -10.01 -13.60 -21.23
CA LYS A 89 -11.07 -13.90 -20.26
C LYS A 89 -11.89 -12.67 -19.91
N LYS A 90 -13.11 -12.90 -19.44
CA LYS A 90 -13.95 -11.90 -18.77
C LYS A 90 -13.62 -11.89 -17.28
N VAL A 91 -13.14 -10.76 -16.78
CA VAL A 91 -12.64 -10.61 -15.41
C VAL A 91 -13.51 -9.63 -14.65
N LEU A 92 -13.95 -10.03 -13.45
CA LEU A 92 -14.60 -9.14 -12.49
C LEU A 92 -13.61 -8.76 -11.38
N VAL A 93 -13.30 -7.47 -11.27
CA VAL A 93 -12.50 -6.92 -10.17
C VAL A 93 -13.45 -6.32 -9.14
N ILE A 94 -13.46 -6.87 -7.93
CA ILE A 94 -14.30 -6.39 -6.83
C ILE A 94 -13.49 -5.41 -5.98
N GLY A 95 -13.91 -4.14 -5.98
CA GLY A 95 -13.24 -3.07 -5.27
C GLY A 95 -12.61 -2.02 -6.19
N SER A 96 -12.43 -0.82 -5.64
CA SER A 96 -11.96 0.38 -6.34
C SER A 96 -10.72 1.00 -5.69
N GLY A 97 -10.08 0.29 -4.76
CA GLY A 97 -8.93 0.80 -4.01
C GLY A 97 -7.65 0.92 -4.85
N ALA A 98 -6.54 1.31 -4.20
CA ALA A 98 -5.25 1.50 -4.86
C ALA A 98 -4.80 0.26 -5.68
N THR A 99 -5.02 -0.94 -5.14
CA THR A 99 -4.72 -2.19 -5.86
C THR A 99 -5.52 -2.33 -7.15
N ALA A 100 -6.81 -1.97 -7.15
CA ALA A 100 -7.64 -2.03 -8.35
C ALA A 100 -7.21 -0.99 -9.39
N VAL A 101 -6.79 0.21 -8.95
CA VAL A 101 -6.32 1.29 -9.84
C VAL A 101 -5.09 0.86 -10.65
N THR A 102 -4.23 0.00 -10.11
CA THR A 102 -3.08 -0.55 -10.86
C THR A 102 -3.42 -1.84 -11.58
N LEU A 103 -4.25 -2.70 -10.99
CA LEU A 103 -4.59 -4.01 -11.53
C LEU A 103 -5.47 -3.94 -12.78
N VAL A 104 -6.56 -3.16 -12.73
CA VAL A 104 -7.52 -3.04 -13.83
C VAL A 104 -6.87 -2.61 -15.15
N PRO A 105 -6.05 -1.54 -15.22
CA PRO A 105 -5.43 -1.15 -16.49
C PRO A 105 -4.44 -2.20 -16.99
N ALA A 106 -3.67 -2.84 -16.10
CA ALA A 106 -2.73 -3.91 -16.49
C ALA A 106 -3.46 -5.16 -17.02
N MET A 107 -4.61 -5.51 -16.46
CA MET A 107 -5.41 -6.64 -16.95
C MET A 107 -6.13 -6.31 -18.26
N ALA A 108 -6.57 -5.06 -18.44
CA ALA A 108 -7.29 -4.61 -19.63
C ALA A 108 -6.45 -4.67 -20.92
N GLU A 109 -5.13 -4.80 -20.82
CA GLU A 109 -4.25 -4.98 -21.98
C GLU A 109 -4.46 -6.32 -22.70
N THR A 110 -4.82 -7.39 -21.98
CA THR A 110 -4.91 -8.75 -22.55
C THR A 110 -6.20 -9.50 -22.26
N ALA A 111 -6.96 -9.12 -21.22
CA ALA A 111 -8.28 -9.70 -20.95
C ALA A 111 -9.29 -9.35 -22.06
N GLU A 112 -10.27 -10.21 -22.31
CA GLU A 112 -11.37 -9.91 -23.27
C GLU A 112 -12.21 -8.74 -22.76
N HIS A 113 -12.52 -8.74 -21.46
CA HIS A 113 -13.27 -7.67 -20.84
C HIS A 113 -12.98 -7.61 -19.34
N VAL A 114 -12.78 -6.40 -18.79
CA VAL A 114 -12.59 -6.20 -17.35
C VAL A 114 -13.75 -5.34 -16.83
N THR A 115 -14.52 -5.90 -15.89
CA THR A 115 -15.57 -5.19 -15.18
C THR A 115 -15.10 -4.88 -13.77
N MET A 116 -15.21 -3.63 -13.33
CA MET A 116 -14.90 -3.23 -11.95
C MET A 116 -16.21 -3.02 -11.18
N LEU A 117 -16.43 -3.82 -10.13
CA LEU A 117 -17.54 -3.65 -9.21
C LEU A 117 -17.13 -2.71 -8.08
N GLN A 118 -17.77 -1.54 -8.01
CA GLN A 118 -17.44 -0.49 -7.06
C GLN A 118 -18.60 -0.25 -6.08
N ARG A 119 -18.38 -0.47 -4.78
CA ARG A 119 -19.34 -0.06 -3.73
C ARG A 119 -19.23 1.43 -3.42
N SER A 120 -18.01 1.95 -3.39
CA SER A 120 -17.71 3.35 -3.10
C SER A 120 -16.78 3.87 -4.19
N PRO A 121 -17.08 5.04 -4.80
CA PRO A 121 -16.29 5.57 -5.90
C PRO A 121 -14.90 5.99 -5.41
N THR A 122 -13.89 5.72 -6.24
CA THR A 122 -12.53 6.24 -6.07
C THR A 122 -12.27 7.27 -7.13
N TYR A 123 -11.87 8.48 -6.71
CA TYR A 123 -11.56 9.58 -7.61
C TYR A 123 -10.05 9.60 -7.88
N VAL A 124 -9.68 9.53 -9.16
CA VAL A 124 -8.30 9.50 -9.60
C VAL A 124 -8.00 10.78 -10.36
N VAL A 125 -6.95 11.48 -9.96
CA VAL A 125 -6.51 12.71 -10.61
C VAL A 125 -5.07 12.54 -11.06
N SER A 126 -4.80 12.78 -12.35
CA SER A 126 -3.43 12.74 -12.87
C SER A 126 -2.68 13.98 -12.40
N MET A 127 -1.54 13.78 -11.74
CA MET A 127 -0.73 14.84 -11.17
C MET A 127 0.67 14.84 -11.80
N PRO A 128 1.25 16.01 -12.12
CA PRO A 128 2.62 16.08 -12.61
C PRO A 128 3.60 15.51 -11.57
N SER A 129 4.57 14.72 -12.03
CA SER A 129 5.63 14.17 -11.17
C SER A 129 6.56 15.23 -10.57
N LYS A 130 6.62 16.42 -11.18
CA LYS A 130 7.44 17.55 -10.73
C LYS A 130 6.58 18.76 -10.39
N ASP A 131 6.73 19.26 -9.16
CA ASP A 131 6.08 20.48 -8.71
C ASP A 131 6.92 21.72 -9.08
N ARG A 132 6.63 22.29 -10.26
CA ARG A 132 7.33 23.48 -10.78
C ARG A 132 7.26 24.67 -9.81
N ILE A 133 6.11 24.84 -9.14
CA ILE A 133 5.90 25.93 -8.18
C ILE A 133 6.79 25.72 -6.96
N ALA A 134 6.77 24.52 -6.37
CA ALA A 134 7.63 24.21 -5.23
C ALA A 134 9.12 24.34 -5.57
N ASN A 135 9.52 23.93 -6.78
CA ASN A 135 10.89 24.05 -7.24
C ASN A 135 11.32 25.51 -7.44
N LEU A 136 10.42 26.37 -7.92
CA LEU A 136 10.66 27.80 -8.01
C LEU A 136 10.76 28.45 -6.62
N LEU A 137 9.84 28.12 -5.72
CA LEU A 137 9.85 28.64 -4.34
C LEU A 137 11.13 28.27 -3.60
N ARG A 138 11.64 27.05 -3.78
CA ARG A 138 12.94 26.62 -3.21
C ARG A 138 14.14 27.39 -3.76
N LYS A 139 14.05 27.93 -4.99
CA LYS A 139 15.11 28.76 -5.58
C LYS A 139 15.06 30.21 -5.12
N LEU A 140 13.87 30.73 -4.82
CA LEU A 140 13.64 32.15 -4.54
C LEU A 140 13.53 32.49 -3.05
N LEU A 141 13.14 31.54 -2.20
CA LEU A 141 12.85 31.79 -0.79
C LEU A 141 13.74 30.96 0.16
N PRO A 142 13.94 31.42 1.40
CA PRO A 142 14.56 30.62 2.45
C PRO A 142 13.85 29.27 2.64
N ALA A 143 14.60 28.21 2.94
CA ALA A 143 14.11 26.83 2.97
C ALA A 143 12.83 26.64 3.83
N LYS A 144 12.77 27.26 5.01
CA LYS A 144 11.59 27.20 5.90
C LYS A 144 10.35 27.82 5.27
N ALA A 145 10.49 28.97 4.61
CA ALA A 145 9.38 29.67 3.94
C ALA A 145 8.93 28.91 2.69
N ALA A 146 9.87 28.46 1.86
CA ALA A 146 9.57 27.64 0.68
C ALA A 146 8.82 26.34 1.06
N TYR A 147 9.25 25.68 2.14
CA TYR A 147 8.59 24.50 2.68
C TYR A 147 7.17 24.81 3.18
N ALA A 148 7.00 25.84 4.01
CA ALA A 148 5.71 26.20 4.57
C ALA A 148 4.68 26.52 3.47
N ILE A 149 5.05 27.34 2.48
CA ILE A 149 4.17 27.70 1.36
C ILE A 149 3.83 26.46 0.52
N THR A 150 4.83 25.64 0.19
CA THR A 150 4.60 24.41 -0.59
C THR A 150 3.67 23.45 0.15
N ARG A 151 3.86 23.29 1.46
CA ARG A 151 3.02 22.44 2.31
C ARG A 151 1.58 22.93 2.31
N TRP A 152 1.35 24.22 2.57
CA TRP A 152 0.01 24.80 2.55
C TRP A 152 -0.67 24.67 1.19
N LYS A 153 0.02 24.98 0.10
CA LYS A 153 -0.48 24.76 -1.27
C LYS A 153 -0.93 23.32 -1.49
N ASN A 154 -0.12 22.35 -1.07
CA ASN A 154 -0.43 20.93 -1.27
C ASN A 154 -1.60 20.47 -0.39
N MET A 155 -1.66 20.90 0.87
CA MET A 155 -2.78 20.60 1.77
C MET A 155 -4.09 21.20 1.27
N LEU A 156 -4.08 22.48 0.87
CA LEU A 156 -5.28 23.15 0.36
C LEU A 156 -5.76 22.51 -0.93
N ARG A 157 -4.85 22.15 -1.84
CA ARG A 157 -5.18 21.44 -3.07
C ARG A 157 -5.79 20.05 -2.78
N GLN A 158 -5.19 19.26 -1.89
CA GLN A 158 -5.74 17.96 -1.50
C GLN A 158 -7.13 18.10 -0.86
N THR A 159 -7.28 19.07 0.03
CA THR A 159 -8.57 19.37 0.69
C THR A 159 -9.62 19.79 -0.35
N PHE A 160 -9.24 20.65 -1.29
CA PHE A 160 -10.13 21.07 -2.38
C PHE A 160 -10.63 19.89 -3.20
N PHE A 161 -9.73 19.01 -3.66
CA PHE A 161 -10.13 17.83 -4.43
C PHE A 161 -10.98 16.87 -3.60
N TYR A 162 -10.63 16.63 -2.33
CA TYR A 162 -11.44 15.82 -1.43
C TYR A 162 -12.86 16.37 -1.26
N GLU A 163 -12.99 17.66 -0.98
CA GLU A 163 -14.28 18.33 -0.83
C GLU A 163 -15.08 18.32 -2.14
N LEU A 164 -14.41 18.50 -3.28
CA LEU A 164 -15.04 18.43 -4.60
C LEU A 164 -15.59 17.03 -4.87
N SER A 165 -14.80 15.97 -4.59
CA SER A 165 -15.22 14.57 -4.71
C SER A 165 -16.44 14.27 -3.84
N ARG A 166 -16.48 14.80 -2.61
CA ARG A 166 -17.57 14.53 -1.66
C ARG A 166 -18.83 15.32 -1.95
N LYS A 167 -18.72 16.60 -2.33
CA LYS A 167 -19.86 17.52 -2.46
C LYS A 167 -20.43 17.58 -3.88
N ARG A 168 -19.60 17.36 -4.89
CA ARG A 168 -19.98 17.46 -6.31
C ARG A 168 -19.37 16.31 -7.10
N PRO A 169 -19.80 15.07 -6.87
CA PRO A 169 -19.24 13.90 -7.54
C PRO A 169 -19.42 13.91 -9.07
N SER A 170 -20.37 14.67 -9.61
CA SER A 170 -20.64 14.77 -11.06
C SER A 170 -19.66 15.65 -11.84
N VAL A 171 -18.83 16.46 -11.16
CA VAL A 171 -17.87 17.38 -11.80
C VAL A 171 -16.42 16.90 -11.70
N MET A 172 -16.25 15.70 -11.14
CA MET A 172 -15.00 14.97 -11.00
C MET A 172 -14.94 13.85 -12.04
#